data_AF-A0A1R4KFE2-F1
#
_entry.id   AF-A0A1R4KFE2-F1
#
_cell.length_a   1.000
_cell.length_b   1.000
_cell.length_c   1.000
_cell.angle_alpha   90.00
_cell.angle_beta   90.00
_cell.angle_gamma   90.00
#
_symmetry.space_group_name_H-M   'P 1'
#
loop_
_entity.id
_entity.type
_entity.pdbx_description
1 polymer ?
#
loop_
_entity_poly.entity_id
_entity_poly.type
_entity_poly.pdbx_seq_one_letter_code
_entity_poly.pdbx_strand_id
1 'polypeptide(L)'
;MSKSLSRAILTAASPVLVASGAAAWGMITKQLKDQRIEVHPDSAKLGGKPVAGPLAAFEQASVVGSHAEHIGGGKTFAELSDEYMGALGAGDTEKAEALAGPREQVMQANFVRASLYTSVLAYGVSALVMGMGVVTGAAAAAVRDEN
;
A
#
# COMPACT_ATOMS: atom_id res chain seq x y z
N MET A 1 3.39 17.52 35.70
CA MET A 1 3.49 18.47 34.57
C MET A 1 2.45 19.56 34.76
N SER A 2 2.78 20.85 34.63
CA SER A 2 1.79 21.92 34.82
C SER A 2 0.84 22.01 33.62
N LYS A 3 -0.43 22.39 33.83
CA LYS A 3 -1.42 22.54 32.73
C LYS A 3 -0.92 23.49 31.63
N SER A 4 -0.17 24.53 31.99
CA SER A 4 0.45 25.48 31.05
C SER A 4 1.50 24.83 30.14
N LEU A 5 2.34 23.94 30.70
CA LEU A 5 3.35 23.21 29.93
C LEU A 5 2.71 22.23 28.94
N SER A 6 1.69 21.47 29.38
CA SER A 6 0.93 20.56 28.50
C SER A 6 0.28 21.30 27.33
N ARG A 7 -0.31 22.48 27.59
CA ARG A 7 -0.94 23.31 26.56
C ARG A 7 0.07 23.77 25.50
N ALA A 8 1.23 24.27 25.92
CA ALA A 8 2.26 24.75 25.00
C ALA A 8 2.72 23.61 24.06
N ILE A 9 2.92 22.41 24.61
CA ILE A 9 3.32 21.23 23.85
C ILE A 9 2.24 20.84 22.83
N LEU A 10 0.98 20.71 23.24
CA LEU A 10 -0.12 20.30 22.35
C LEU A 10 -0.36 21.31 21.22
N THR A 11 -0.27 22.60 21.53
CA THR A 11 -0.44 23.68 20.55
C THR A 11 0.67 23.66 19.50
N ALA A 12 1.92 23.38 19.90
CA ALA A 12 3.04 23.27 18.97
C ALA A 12 3.00 21.95 18.18
N ALA A 13 2.61 20.85 18.80
CA ALA A 13 2.55 19.53 18.16
C ALA A 13 1.53 19.47 17.02
N SER A 14 0.38 20.13 17.17
CA SER A 14 -0.71 20.10 16.18
C SER A 14 -0.27 20.49 14.76
N PRO A 15 0.24 21.71 14.50
CA PRO A 15 0.66 22.11 13.16
C PRO A 15 1.84 21.28 12.64
N VAL A 16 2.75 20.85 13.51
CA VAL A 16 3.90 20.01 13.13
C VAL A 16 3.44 18.66 12.61
N LEU A 17 2.53 17.99 13.32
CA LEU A 17 2.00 16.69 12.92
C LEU A 17 1.17 16.79 11.63
N VAL A 18 0.29 17.79 11.52
CA VAL A 18 -0.48 18.02 10.29
C VAL A 18 0.44 18.26 9.09
N ALA A 19 1.43 19.16 9.23
CA ALA A 19 2.36 19.47 8.15
C ALA A 19 3.21 18.25 7.76
N SER A 20 3.68 17.48 8.74
CA SER A 20 4.51 16.28 8.49
C SER A 20 3.72 15.20 7.76
N GLY A 21 2.48 14.94 8.18
CA GLY A 21 1.59 14.00 7.49
C GLY A 21 1.28 14.45 6.06
N ALA A 22 0.96 15.73 5.85
CA ALA A 22 0.69 16.28 4.52
C ALA A 22 1.92 16.22 3.59
N ALA A 23 3.11 16.51 4.12
CA ALA A 23 4.35 16.39 3.37
C ALA A 23 4.62 14.93 2.94
N ALA A 24 4.43 13.97 3.85
CA ALA A 24 4.55 12.55 3.53
C ALA A 24 3.54 12.12 2.45
N TRP A 25 2.27 12.55 2.57
CA TRP A 25 1.24 12.29 1.55
C TRP A 25 1.67 12.77 0.16
N GLY A 26 2.15 14.02 0.10
CA GLY A 26 2.62 14.64 -1.14
C GLY A 26 3.80 13.88 -1.75
N MET A 27 4.72 13.40 -0.92
CA MET A 27 5.88 12.64 -1.37
C MET A 27 5.48 11.27 -1.95
N ILE A 28 4.58 10.53 -1.31
CA ILE A 28 4.03 9.26 -1.82
C ILE A 28 3.31 9.51 -3.15
N THR A 29 2.50 10.56 -3.22
CA THR A 29 1.77 10.94 -4.44
C THR A 29 2.72 11.22 -5.60
N LYS A 30 3.81 11.96 -5.34
CA LYS A 30 4.82 12.25 -6.35
C LYS A 30 5.49 10.96 -6.82
N GLN A 31 5.94 10.10 -5.90
CA GLN A 31 6.62 8.85 -6.24
C GLN A 31 5.73 7.96 -7.12
N LEU A 32 4.45 7.82 -6.80
CA LEU A 32 3.51 7.03 -7.59
C LEU A 32 3.27 7.64 -8.99
N LYS A 33 3.11 8.97 -9.08
CA LYS A 33 2.98 9.65 -10.39
C LYS A 33 4.21 9.48 -11.25
N ASP A 34 5.40 9.50 -10.66
CA ASP A 34 6.67 9.33 -11.37
C ASP A 34 6.77 7.94 -12.03
N GLN A 35 6.08 6.92 -11.49
CA GLN A 35 6.02 5.57 -12.09
C GLN A 35 5.12 5.48 -13.34
N ARG A 36 4.26 6.48 -13.60
CA ARG A 36 3.32 6.50 -14.75
C ARG A 36 2.49 5.22 -14.91
N ILE A 37 2.11 4.62 -13.79
CA ILE A 37 1.23 3.45 -13.77
C ILE A 37 -0.21 3.93 -13.82
N GLU A 38 -1.05 3.25 -14.61
CA GLU A 38 -2.49 3.44 -14.64
C GLU A 38 -3.18 2.21 -14.07
N VAL A 39 -4.36 2.41 -13.49
CA VAL A 39 -5.22 1.29 -13.09
C VAL A 39 -5.64 0.56 -14.35
N HIS A 40 -5.45 -0.76 -14.36
CA HIS A 40 -5.75 -1.59 -15.51
C HIS A 40 -7.24 -1.47 -15.91
N PRO A 41 -7.58 -1.51 -17.22
CA PRO A 41 -8.96 -1.41 -17.69
C PRO A 41 -9.92 -2.45 -17.12
N ASP A 42 -9.41 -3.62 -16.71
CA ASP A 42 -10.20 -4.69 -16.08
C ASP A 42 -10.73 -4.30 -14.69
N SER A 43 -10.26 -3.20 -14.10
CA SER A 43 -10.86 -2.71 -12.86
C SER A 43 -12.22 -2.07 -13.15
N ALA A 44 -13.25 -2.55 -12.47
CA ALA A 44 -14.58 -1.94 -12.48
C ALA A 44 -14.59 -0.49 -11.94
N LYS A 45 -13.55 -0.09 -11.20
CA LYS A 45 -13.42 1.23 -10.60
C LYS A 45 -12.07 1.84 -10.95
N LEU A 46 -12.10 3.10 -11.40
CA LEU A 46 -10.89 3.89 -11.67
C LEU A 46 -9.99 3.35 -12.79
N GLY A 47 -10.44 2.37 -13.60
CA GLY A 47 -9.70 1.91 -14.79
C GLY A 47 -9.29 3.07 -15.70
N GLY A 48 -8.04 3.03 -16.20
CA GLY A 48 -7.42 4.07 -17.00
C GLY A 48 -7.04 5.35 -16.23
N LYS A 49 -7.28 5.41 -14.91
CA LYS A 49 -6.81 6.55 -14.10
C LYS A 49 -5.38 6.32 -13.62
N PRO A 50 -4.59 7.39 -13.46
CA PRO A 50 -3.24 7.26 -12.90
C PRO A 50 -3.30 6.74 -11.47
N VAL A 51 -2.40 5.82 -11.15
CA VAL A 51 -2.15 5.36 -9.78
C VAL A 51 -1.45 6.49 -9.05
N ALA A 52 -2.22 7.41 -8.49
CA ALA A 52 -1.73 8.63 -7.84
C ALA A 52 -2.38 8.89 -6.47
N GLY A 53 -2.96 7.86 -5.88
CA GLY A 53 -3.66 7.95 -4.60
C GLY A 53 -3.99 6.57 -4.05
N PRO A 54 -4.43 6.50 -2.78
CA PRO A 54 -4.62 5.23 -2.07
C PRO A 54 -5.66 4.34 -2.75
N LEU A 55 -6.79 4.89 -3.20
CA LEU A 55 -7.83 4.10 -3.86
C LEU A 55 -7.38 3.55 -5.20
N ALA A 56 -6.72 4.36 -6.03
CA ALA A 56 -6.21 3.90 -7.32
C ALA A 56 -5.10 2.82 -7.14
N ALA A 57 -4.22 2.99 -6.15
CA ALA A 57 -3.21 1.98 -5.83
C ALA A 57 -3.83 0.66 -5.35
N PHE A 58 -4.89 0.73 -4.53
CA PHE A 58 -5.63 -0.44 -4.07
C PHE A 58 -6.34 -1.17 -5.22
N GLU A 59 -7.01 -0.44 -6.11
CA GLU A 59 -7.69 -1.01 -7.28
C GLU A 59 -6.68 -1.69 -8.22
N GLN A 60 -5.55 -1.04 -8.52
CA GLN A 60 -4.50 -1.65 -9.32
C GLN A 60 -3.93 -2.92 -8.65
N ALA A 61 -3.68 -2.88 -7.35
CA ALA A 61 -3.20 -4.04 -6.59
C ALA A 61 -4.20 -5.21 -6.65
N SER A 62 -5.50 -4.91 -6.67
CA SER A 62 -6.56 -5.91 -6.73
C SER A 62 -6.64 -6.57 -8.11
N VAL A 63 -6.52 -5.79 -9.19
CA VAL A 63 -6.46 -6.36 -10.55
C VAL A 63 -5.22 -7.24 -10.74
N VAL A 64 -4.05 -6.78 -10.28
CA VAL A 64 -2.81 -7.58 -10.32
C VAL A 64 -2.99 -8.91 -9.56
N GLY A 65 -3.71 -8.90 -8.45
CA GLY A 65 -4.06 -10.11 -7.71
C GLY A 65 -4.90 -11.09 -8.54
N SER A 66 -5.94 -10.59 -9.22
CA SER A 66 -6.78 -11.42 -10.10
C SER A 66 -6.00 -11.99 -11.29
N HIS A 67 -5.11 -11.21 -11.91
CA HIS A 67 -4.23 -11.71 -12.96
C HIS A 67 -3.25 -12.76 -12.43
N ALA A 68 -2.71 -12.59 -11.21
CA ALA A 68 -1.84 -13.58 -10.59
C ALA A 68 -2.57 -14.91 -10.35
N GLU A 69 -3.82 -14.87 -9.87
CA GLU A 69 -4.66 -16.06 -9.71
C GLU A 69 -4.91 -16.77 -11.05
N HIS A 70 -5.18 -16.01 -12.10
CA HIS A 70 -5.39 -16.56 -13.45
C HIS A 70 -4.12 -17.21 -14.00
N ILE A 71 -2.97 -16.52 -13.89
CA ILE A 71 -1.66 -17.02 -14.33
C ILE A 71 -1.31 -18.30 -13.57
N GLY A 72 -1.54 -18.34 -12.26
CA GLY A 72 -1.26 -19.50 -11.42
C GLY A 72 -2.25 -20.65 -11.59
N GLY A 73 -3.30 -20.50 -12.42
CA GLY A 73 -4.34 -21.51 -12.57
C GLY A 73 -5.09 -21.78 -11.26
N GLY A 74 -5.28 -20.74 -10.44
CA GLY A 74 -5.88 -20.82 -9.10
C GLY A 74 -4.91 -21.27 -8.00
N LYS A 75 -3.65 -21.58 -8.32
CA LYS A 75 -2.63 -21.97 -7.35
C LYS A 75 -1.83 -20.76 -6.87
N THR A 76 -1.45 -20.80 -5.60
CA THR A 76 -0.51 -19.85 -5.00
C THR A 76 0.92 -20.07 -5.49
N PHE A 77 1.78 -19.08 -5.26
CA PHE A 77 3.22 -19.23 -5.54
C PHE A 77 3.85 -20.42 -4.81
N ALA A 78 3.40 -20.72 -3.59
CA ALA A 78 3.91 -21.85 -2.81
C ALA A 78 3.51 -23.18 -3.46
N GLU A 79 2.24 -23.35 -3.80
CA GLU A 79 1.74 -24.56 -4.47
C GLU A 79 2.41 -24.78 -5.84
N LEU A 80 2.58 -23.72 -6.63
CA LEU A 80 3.33 -23.80 -7.89
C LEU A 80 4.80 -24.17 -7.67
N SER A 81 5.42 -23.65 -6.60
CA SER A 81 6.80 -23.99 -6.25
C SER A 81 6.95 -25.43 -5.80
N ASP A 82 6.00 -25.94 -5.02
CA ASP A 82 5.99 -27.33 -4.56
C ASP A 82 5.82 -28.29 -5.75
N GLU A 83 4.91 -27.99 -6.68
CA GLU A 83 4.74 -28.79 -7.89
C GLU A 83 5.96 -28.76 -8.82
N TYR A 84 6.59 -27.59 -8.94
CA TYR A 84 7.82 -27.42 -9.72
C TYR A 84 8.96 -28.25 -9.13
N MET A 85 9.18 -28.17 -7.81
CA MET A 85 10.22 -28.95 -7.14
C MET A 85 9.92 -30.45 -7.17
N GLY A 86 8.65 -30.84 -7.06
CA GLY A 86 8.21 -32.22 -7.22
C GLY A 86 8.49 -32.77 -8.62
N ALA A 87 8.22 -31.99 -9.67
CA ALA A 87 8.53 -32.36 -11.05
C ALA A 87 10.03 -32.56 -11.28
N LEU A 88 10.87 -31.64 -10.76
CA LEU A 88 12.33 -31.78 -10.81
C LEU A 88 12.82 -33.03 -10.06
N GLY A 89 12.27 -33.30 -8.88
CA GLY A 89 12.62 -34.48 -8.09
C GLY A 89 12.23 -35.80 -8.78
N ALA A 90 11.17 -35.79 -9.58
CA ALA A 90 10.71 -36.93 -10.38
C ALA A 90 11.43 -37.07 -11.73
N GLY A 91 12.29 -36.11 -12.11
CA GLY A 91 12.94 -36.07 -13.42
C GLY A 91 11.98 -35.70 -14.58
N ASP A 92 10.80 -35.16 -14.27
CA ASP A 92 9.81 -34.69 -15.23
C ASP A 92 10.15 -33.27 -15.68
N THR A 93 11.07 -33.17 -16.64
CA THR A 93 11.58 -31.89 -17.14
C THR A 93 10.51 -31.11 -17.89
N GLU A 94 9.60 -31.78 -18.60
CA GLU A 94 8.51 -31.14 -19.36
C GLU A 94 7.56 -30.40 -18.42
N LYS A 95 7.14 -31.04 -17.32
CA LYS A 95 6.28 -30.41 -16.33
C LYS A 95 7.00 -29.29 -15.58
N ALA A 96 8.28 -29.46 -15.27
CA ALA A 96 9.06 -28.42 -14.60
C ALA A 96 9.18 -27.15 -15.47
N GLU A 97 9.43 -27.30 -16.77
CA GLU A 97 9.48 -26.18 -17.72
C GLU A 97 8.11 -25.49 -17.85
N ALA A 98 7.03 -26.25 -17.91
CA ALA A 98 5.67 -25.70 -17.98
C ALA A 98 5.29 -24.87 -16.74
N LEU A 99 5.81 -25.22 -15.55
CA LEU A 99 5.53 -24.53 -14.29
C LEU A 99 6.46 -23.33 -14.03
N ALA A 100 7.63 -23.28 -14.67
CA ALA A 100 8.64 -22.24 -14.42
C ALA A 100 8.10 -20.83 -14.75
N GLY A 101 7.47 -20.67 -15.92
CA GLY A 101 6.92 -19.38 -16.37
C GLY A 101 5.82 -18.83 -15.46
N PRO A 102 4.72 -19.56 -15.23
CA PRO A 102 3.65 -19.14 -14.33
C PRO A 102 4.14 -18.83 -12.92
N ARG A 103 5.03 -19.67 -12.36
CA ARG A 103 5.62 -19.44 -11.04
C ARG A 103 6.35 -18.11 -10.96
N GLU A 104 7.17 -17.77 -11.96
CA GLU A 104 7.90 -16.51 -12.01
C GLU A 104 6.95 -15.31 -12.13
N GLN A 105 5.96 -15.39 -13.03
CA GLN A 105 4.99 -14.33 -13.24
C GLN A 105 4.14 -14.06 -11.98
N VAL A 106 3.69 -15.11 -11.28
CA VAL A 106 2.97 -14.98 -10.00
C VAL A 106 3.84 -14.32 -8.94
N MET A 107 5.13 -14.65 -8.88
CA MET A 107 6.07 -14.01 -7.96
C MET A 107 6.20 -12.50 -8.23
N GLN A 108 6.38 -12.13 -9.50
CA GLN A 108 6.46 -10.72 -9.91
C GLN A 108 5.16 -9.97 -9.60
N ALA A 109 4.02 -10.58 -9.90
CA ALA A 109 2.71 -9.99 -9.60
C ALA A 109 2.53 -9.75 -8.09
N ASN A 110 2.92 -10.71 -7.24
CA ASN A 110 2.87 -10.56 -5.79
C ASN A 110 3.79 -9.43 -5.29
N PHE A 111 4.97 -9.26 -5.89
CA PHE A 111 5.86 -8.16 -5.56
C PHE A 111 5.25 -6.79 -5.90
N VAL A 112 4.72 -6.63 -7.12
CA VAL A 112 4.03 -5.40 -7.54
C VAL A 112 2.85 -5.12 -6.62
N ARG A 113 2.00 -6.12 -6.37
CA ARG A 113 0.85 -6.01 -5.46
C ARG A 113 1.26 -5.60 -4.05
N ALA A 114 2.31 -6.20 -3.49
CA ALA A 114 2.83 -5.83 -2.18
C ALA A 114 3.28 -4.36 -2.15
N SER A 115 4.06 -3.90 -3.13
CA SER A 115 4.51 -2.51 -3.21
C SER A 115 3.37 -1.49 -3.31
N LEU A 116 2.30 -1.83 -4.05
CA LEU A 116 1.09 -1.00 -4.15
C LEU A 116 0.35 -0.94 -2.81
N TYR A 117 0.18 -2.06 -2.11
CA TYR A 117 -0.40 -2.05 -0.76
C TYR A 117 0.45 -1.33 0.27
N THR A 118 1.79 -1.44 0.19
CA THR A 118 2.69 -0.62 1.02
C THR A 118 2.43 0.87 0.78
N SER A 119 2.18 1.28 -0.46
CA SER A 119 1.81 2.67 -0.77
C SER A 119 0.45 3.05 -0.16
N VAL A 120 -0.55 2.16 -0.21
CA VAL A 120 -1.86 2.38 0.46
C VAL A 120 -1.69 2.54 1.96
N LEU A 121 -0.88 1.68 2.60
CA LEU A 121 -0.58 1.77 4.02
C LEU A 121 0.15 3.07 4.36
N ALA A 122 1.11 3.50 3.52
CA ALA A 122 1.84 4.75 3.72
C ALA A 122 0.89 5.98 3.69
N TYR A 123 -0.09 5.99 2.78
CA TYR A 123 -1.16 7.00 2.81
C TYR A 123 -2.00 6.92 4.09
N GLY A 124 -2.37 5.73 4.54
CA GLY A 124 -3.10 5.52 5.79
C GLY A 124 -2.36 6.06 7.01
N VAL A 125 -1.05 5.78 7.11
CA VAL A 125 -0.19 6.30 8.18
C VAL A 125 -0.05 7.82 8.10
N SER A 126 0.13 8.38 6.90
CA SER A 126 0.17 9.82 6.70
C SER A 126 -1.14 10.49 7.16
N ALA A 127 -2.30 9.94 6.80
CA ALA A 127 -3.59 10.42 7.27
C ALA A 127 -3.75 10.31 8.78
N LEU A 128 -3.29 9.21 9.39
CA LEU A 128 -3.30 9.05 10.84
C LEU A 128 -2.46 10.13 11.53
N VAL A 129 -1.26 10.42 11.02
CA VAL A 129 -0.38 11.48 11.57
C VAL A 129 -1.06 12.85 11.48
N MET A 130 -1.71 13.16 10.35
CA MET A 130 -2.50 14.38 10.23
C MET A 130 -3.66 14.40 11.24
N GLY A 131 -4.39 13.29 11.36
CA GLY A 131 -5.50 13.14 12.31
C GLY A 131 -5.07 13.35 13.76
N MET A 132 -3.91 12.81 14.15
CA MET A 132 -3.30 13.06 15.47
C MET A 132 -2.94 14.54 15.67
N GLY A 133 -2.49 15.22 14.62
CA GLY A 133 -2.30 16.67 14.64
C GLY A 133 -3.60 17.43 14.91
N VAL A 134 -4.71 17.01 14.31
CA VAL A 134 -6.03 17.61 14.58
C VAL A 134 -6.48 17.33 16.03
N VAL A 135 -6.36 16.09 16.49
CA VAL A 135 -6.73 15.69 17.86
C VAL A 135 -5.93 16.44 18.91
N THR A 136 -4.62 16.62 18.72
CA THR A 136 -3.78 17.39 19.65
C THR A 136 -4.15 18.87 19.68
N GLY A 137 -4.53 19.44 18.53
CA GLY A 137 -5.04 20.81 18.46
C GLY A 137 -6.38 20.97 19.19
N ALA A 138 -7.31 20.02 19.00
CA ALA A 138 -8.59 20.00 19.71
C ALA A 138 -8.39 19.84 21.23
N ALA A 139 -7.47 18.98 21.66
CA ALA A 139 -7.11 18.82 23.07
C ALA A 139 -6.50 20.10 23.67
N ALA A 140 -5.66 20.81 22.91
CA ALA A 140 -5.13 22.11 23.35
C ALA A 140 -6.24 23.15 23.57
N ALA A 141 -7.27 23.15 22.71
CA ALA A 141 -8.42 24.02 22.86
C ALA A 141 -9.28 23.64 24.08
N ALA A 142 -9.53 22.36 24.33
CA ALA A 142 -10.29 21.91 25.50
C ALA A 142 -9.62 22.29 26.83
N VAL A 143 -8.28 22.19 26.91
CA VAL A 143 -7.52 22.63 28.10
C VAL A 143 -7.59 24.15 28.32
N ARG A 144 -7.93 24.94 27.29
CA ARG A 144 -8.11 26.39 27.40
C ARG A 144 -9.35 26.77 28.21
N ASP A 145 -10.44 26.01 28.06
CA ASP A 145 -11.76 26.37 28.59
C ASP A 145 -11.91 26.06 30.09
N GLU A 146 -10.93 25.40 30.71
CA GLU A 146 -10.90 25.08 32.15
C GLU A 146 -10.25 26.17 33.06
N ASN A 147 -9.86 27.33 32.51
CA ASN A 147 -9.25 28.46 33.26
C ASN A 147 -10.07 29.74 33.13
#